data_AF-A0A7W1DAP3-F1
#
_entry.id   AF-A0A7W1DAP3-F1
#
_cell.length_a   1.000
_cell.length_b   1.000
_cell.length_c   1.000
_cell.angle_alpha   90.00
_cell.angle_beta   90.00
_cell.angle_gamma   90.00
#
_symmetry.space_group_name_H-M   'P 1'
#
loop_
_entity.id
_entity.type
_entity.pdbx_description
1 polymer ?
#
loop_
_entity_poly.entity_id
_entity_poly.type
_entity_poly.pdbx_seq_one_letter_code
_entity_poly.pdbx_strand_id
1 'polypeptide(L)'
;MFANQLSSTCLREFAPTNSPLFAFRVESSGSPMHDWVRHLSVNDLFRRELEENSVLGGKVVVRVVPGDEQPALERVKILSLSYATRIFGNVEDAKEFVRCVKAIADPQAAQFELEQIASHYYRECRQEGPVPEVLKEMALLGMEMARVTASVNDLEIETFETEMSEIELTPADKKRVRQAQRNLPPLPERTPNFDAEMRAVEKRLSRSSVTKFKQDEFAAFYLSDEGKSLEELDDDFRRFDAHEQYDEDGLLGLRMSGASHTEVVLEFDAEVTAEYLPEDVQSLAKLLQLAFVGYEIGGRAARVARHFIACRKIETRDNIRAREAFRINAPFIETQKPTLTEFSVFPLTRAEISEWIDFNLDALYSREAVRLVRRVSVGKKGEWLEYAVNQMVNPDFDEKQYASQILHILLAQMERDFHLTSLRRNEVYQSTYLQIRRAKDTAVLKQTGEIARRAKDEKRLSLKEYTALSTVAKSQFARLASNRPSPALYRLEKEIVAADSRKIGYLKWAMYGSNQPAHPVHDLPKQEVQKAWASLKQRDEILKQKAASDFERTRQQQLQFNRAEAAQQVKVTPANY
;
A
#
# COMPACT_ATOMS: atom_id res chain seq x y z
N MET A 1 15.73 -11.65 2.19
CA MET A 1 15.52 -12.46 0.98
C MET A 1 14.60 -11.68 0.06
N PHE A 2 14.82 -11.81 -1.25
CA PHE A 2 14.03 -11.13 -2.28
C PHE A 2 13.33 -12.17 -3.14
N ALA A 3 12.18 -11.82 -3.71
CA ALA A 3 11.40 -12.74 -4.54
C ALA A 3 12.24 -13.33 -5.68
N ASN A 4 13.18 -12.57 -6.25
CA ASN A 4 14.09 -12.99 -7.34
C ASN A 4 14.98 -14.18 -7.04
N GLN A 5 15.16 -14.51 -5.76
CA GLN A 5 15.99 -15.63 -5.31
C GLN A 5 15.21 -16.94 -5.22
N LEU A 6 13.89 -16.91 -5.45
CA LEU A 6 13.03 -18.11 -5.48
C LEU A 6 13.43 -19.02 -6.65
N SER A 7 13.45 -20.33 -6.44
CA SER A 7 13.72 -21.31 -7.49
C SER A 7 12.68 -21.25 -8.62
N SER A 8 13.13 -21.23 -9.88
CA SER A 8 12.25 -21.19 -11.06
C SER A 8 11.42 -22.47 -11.21
N THR A 9 11.97 -23.63 -10.85
CA THR A 9 11.25 -24.92 -10.89
C THR A 9 10.10 -24.95 -9.89
N CYS A 10 10.35 -24.55 -8.64
CA CYS A 10 9.32 -24.50 -7.60
C CYS A 10 8.26 -23.42 -7.90
N LEU A 11 8.65 -22.29 -8.50
CA LEU A 11 7.69 -21.27 -8.93
C LEU A 11 6.72 -21.82 -9.97
N ARG A 12 7.15 -22.65 -10.94
CA ARG A 12 6.23 -23.23 -11.92
C ARG A 12 5.24 -24.21 -11.31
N GLU A 13 5.62 -24.87 -10.23
CA GLU A 13 4.82 -25.92 -9.60
C GLU A 13 3.80 -25.35 -8.59
N PHE A 14 4.21 -24.35 -7.80
CA PHE A 14 3.42 -23.86 -6.68
C PHE A 14 2.86 -22.43 -6.85
N ALA A 15 3.40 -21.63 -7.79
CA ALA A 15 2.86 -20.28 -7.99
C ALA A 15 1.50 -20.32 -8.71
N PRO A 16 0.62 -19.32 -8.46
CA PRO A 16 -0.62 -19.19 -9.21
C PRO A 16 -0.34 -19.07 -10.72
N THR A 17 -1.22 -19.66 -11.53
CA THR A 17 -1.03 -19.89 -12.98
C THR A 17 -0.79 -18.61 -13.81
N ASN A 18 -1.12 -17.43 -13.26
CA ASN A 18 -0.93 -16.12 -13.89
C ASN A 18 0.04 -15.22 -13.07
N SER A 19 1.05 -15.81 -12.45
CA SER A 19 2.01 -15.07 -11.62
C SER A 19 2.92 -14.15 -12.48
N PRO A 20 2.96 -12.83 -12.21
CA PRO A 20 3.87 -11.91 -12.90
C PRO A 20 5.35 -12.21 -12.60
N LEU A 21 5.65 -12.87 -11.47
CA LEU A 21 7.01 -13.26 -11.11
C LEU A 21 7.65 -14.24 -12.10
N PHE A 22 6.84 -15.10 -12.73
CA PHE A 22 7.29 -16.02 -13.77
C PHE A 22 7.39 -15.32 -15.13
N ALA A 23 6.39 -14.49 -15.45
CA ALA A 23 6.34 -13.79 -16.74
C ALA A 23 7.56 -12.89 -16.97
N PHE A 24 8.10 -12.23 -15.95
CA PHE A 24 9.25 -11.32 -16.09
C PHE A 24 10.62 -11.98 -15.83
N ARG A 25 10.71 -13.31 -15.72
CA ARG A 25 11.99 -14.03 -15.64
C ARG A 25 12.26 -14.78 -16.94
N VAL A 26 13.25 -14.31 -17.69
CA VAL A 26 13.68 -14.99 -18.92
C VAL A 26 14.50 -16.22 -18.55
N GLU A 27 14.15 -17.37 -19.12
CA GLU A 27 14.96 -18.58 -19.02
C GLU A 27 16.13 -18.49 -20.00
N SER A 28 17.34 -18.31 -19.47
CA SER A 28 18.57 -18.31 -20.28
C SER A 28 18.76 -19.68 -20.92
N SER A 29 18.63 -19.75 -22.25
CA SER A 29 19.02 -20.91 -23.06
C SER A 29 20.39 -20.73 -23.71
N GLY A 30 21.06 -19.60 -23.41
CA GLY A 30 22.41 -19.28 -23.89
C GLY A 30 22.44 -18.57 -25.24
N SER A 31 21.28 -18.10 -25.75
CA SER A 31 21.18 -17.31 -26.99
C SER A 31 20.21 -16.13 -26.80
N PRO A 32 20.71 -14.87 -26.74
CA PRO A 32 19.91 -13.70 -26.36
C PRO A 32 18.63 -13.49 -27.18
N MET A 33 18.65 -13.82 -28.47
CA MET A 33 17.52 -13.61 -29.38
C MET A 33 16.50 -14.76 -29.43
N HIS A 34 16.95 -16.00 -29.22
CA HIS A 34 16.05 -17.16 -29.23
C HIS A 34 15.25 -17.27 -27.93
N ASP A 35 15.83 -16.78 -26.83
CA ASP A 35 15.26 -16.88 -25.48
C ASP A 35 14.03 -15.99 -25.35
N TRP A 36 14.10 -14.75 -25.82
CA TRP A 36 13.01 -13.78 -25.68
C TRP A 36 11.79 -14.12 -26.55
N VAL A 37 12.00 -14.51 -27.82
CA VAL A 37 10.88 -14.87 -28.71
C VAL A 37 10.16 -16.12 -28.19
N ARG A 38 10.92 -17.11 -27.70
CA ARG A 38 10.35 -18.30 -27.06
C ARG A 38 9.62 -17.92 -25.77
N HIS A 39 10.19 -17.05 -24.95
CA HIS A 39 9.59 -16.58 -23.71
C HIS A 39 8.28 -15.83 -23.93
N LEU A 40 8.22 -14.95 -24.94
CA LEU A 40 6.99 -14.27 -25.35
C LEU A 40 5.92 -15.26 -25.84
N SER A 41 6.31 -16.29 -26.59
CA SER A 41 5.37 -17.31 -27.08
C SER A 41 4.80 -18.21 -25.97
N VAL A 42 5.51 -18.34 -24.84
CA VAL A 42 5.04 -19.09 -23.67
C VAL A 42 4.15 -18.23 -22.79
N ASN A 43 4.38 -16.92 -22.76
CA ASN A 43 3.68 -15.94 -21.91
C ASN A 43 2.81 -14.98 -22.74
N ASP A 44 1.99 -15.50 -23.65
CA ASP A 44 1.15 -14.71 -24.56
C ASP A 44 0.26 -13.67 -23.83
N LEU A 45 -0.23 -14.00 -22.64
CA LEU A 45 -1.07 -13.11 -21.82
C LEU A 45 -0.33 -11.86 -21.33
N PHE A 46 0.99 -11.97 -21.13
CA PHE A 46 1.85 -10.89 -20.63
C PHE A 46 2.65 -10.22 -21.74
N ARG A 47 2.46 -10.62 -23.00
CA ARG A 47 3.24 -10.12 -24.14
C ARG A 47 3.32 -8.59 -24.21
N ARG A 48 2.18 -7.91 -24.10
CA ARG A 48 2.15 -6.43 -24.10
C ARG A 48 2.92 -5.84 -22.91
N GLU A 49 2.81 -6.45 -21.74
CA GLU A 49 3.51 -5.98 -20.54
C GLU A 49 5.01 -6.25 -20.60
N LEU A 50 5.44 -7.31 -21.28
CA LEU A 50 6.84 -7.64 -21.52
C LEU A 50 7.48 -6.76 -22.59
N GLU A 51 6.70 -6.34 -23.60
CA GLU A 51 7.14 -5.43 -24.65
C GLU A 51 7.19 -3.96 -24.16
N GLU A 52 6.31 -3.56 -23.23
CA GLU A 52 6.21 -2.17 -22.73
C GLU A 52 7.04 -1.86 -21.47
N ASN A 53 7.39 -2.87 -20.68
CA ASN A 53 8.03 -2.67 -19.38
C ASN A 53 9.43 -3.30 -19.31
N SER A 54 10.32 -2.66 -18.55
CA SER A 54 11.67 -3.15 -18.27
C SER A 54 11.81 -3.49 -16.79
N VAL A 55 12.62 -4.50 -16.47
CA VAL A 55 12.92 -4.83 -15.08
C VAL A 55 14.14 -4.01 -14.63
N LEU A 56 14.08 -3.37 -13.46
CA LEU A 56 15.18 -2.64 -12.84
C LEU A 56 15.70 -3.39 -11.62
N GLY A 57 17.02 -3.66 -11.63
CA GLY A 57 17.74 -4.33 -10.53
C GLY A 57 17.18 -5.71 -10.18
N GLY A 58 16.53 -6.35 -11.16
CA GLY A 58 15.78 -7.59 -11.02
C GLY A 58 14.50 -7.49 -10.18
N LYS A 59 14.23 -6.41 -9.44
CA LYS A 59 13.22 -6.36 -8.36
C LYS A 59 11.93 -5.63 -8.72
N VAL A 60 12.03 -4.67 -9.63
CA VAL A 60 10.95 -3.72 -9.93
C VAL A 60 10.73 -3.70 -11.42
N VAL A 61 9.48 -3.82 -11.86
CA VAL A 61 9.09 -3.64 -13.25
C VAL A 61 8.70 -2.18 -13.44
N VAL A 62 9.26 -1.55 -14.47
CA VAL A 62 9.21 -0.11 -14.71
C VAL A 62 8.84 0.15 -16.15
N ARG A 63 8.02 1.16 -16.38
CA ARG A 63 7.63 1.61 -17.72
C ARG A 63 8.27 2.97 -18.02
N VAL A 64 8.74 3.15 -19.25
CA VAL A 64 9.15 4.47 -19.74
C VAL A 64 7.93 5.17 -20.33
N VAL A 65 7.61 6.35 -19.81
CA VAL A 65 6.50 7.17 -20.30
C VAL A 65 7.07 8.43 -20.95
N PRO A 66 6.68 8.76 -22.20
CA PRO A 66 7.07 10.01 -22.84
C PRO A 66 6.27 11.18 -22.24
N GLY A 67 6.96 12.25 -21.85
CA GLY A 67 6.41 13.44 -21.22
C GLY A 67 7.32 13.98 -20.11
N ASP A 68 7.17 15.26 -19.78
CA ASP A 68 7.74 15.81 -18.53
C ASP A 68 7.19 15.00 -17.34
N GLU A 69 8.01 14.84 -16.29
CA GLU A 69 7.59 14.19 -15.05
C GLU A 69 6.24 14.78 -14.62
N GLN A 70 5.18 13.99 -14.78
CA GLN A 70 3.87 14.43 -14.37
C GLN A 70 3.90 14.70 -12.87
N PRO A 71 3.21 15.75 -12.38
CA PRO A 71 3.19 16.08 -10.96
C PRO A 71 2.82 14.83 -10.16
N ALA A 72 3.33 14.69 -8.94
CA ALA A 72 3.27 13.47 -8.09
C ALA A 72 1.88 12.77 -8.01
N LEU A 73 0.82 13.50 -8.38
CA LEU A 73 -0.54 13.05 -8.58
C LEU A 73 -0.73 11.92 -9.62
N GLU A 74 0.04 11.87 -10.72
CA GLU A 74 -0.17 10.89 -11.81
C GLU A 74 0.73 9.64 -11.71
N ARG A 75 1.71 9.65 -10.80
CA ARG A 75 2.52 8.48 -10.42
C ARG A 75 1.74 7.42 -9.63
N VAL A 76 0.53 7.76 -9.18
CA VAL A 76 -0.35 6.84 -8.47
C VAL A 76 -1.02 5.89 -9.46
N LYS A 77 -0.51 4.65 -9.57
CA LYS A 77 -1.04 3.59 -10.45
C LYS A 77 -2.57 3.43 -10.36
N ILE A 78 -3.12 3.58 -9.15
CA ILE A 78 -4.55 3.46 -8.84
C ILE A 78 -5.41 4.62 -9.42
N LEU A 79 -4.81 5.79 -9.66
CA LEU A 79 -5.47 6.98 -10.22
C LEU A 79 -5.28 7.13 -11.72
N SER A 80 -4.53 6.24 -12.36
CA SER A 80 -4.41 6.22 -13.81
C SER A 80 -5.78 5.96 -14.46
N LEU A 81 -6.05 6.66 -15.56
CA LEU A 81 -7.29 6.50 -16.33
C LEU A 81 -7.45 5.06 -16.82
N SER A 82 -6.34 4.40 -17.20
CA SER A 82 -6.31 3.01 -17.66
C SER A 82 -6.74 2.04 -16.56
N TYR A 83 -6.23 2.23 -15.33
CA TYR A 83 -6.66 1.43 -14.18
C TYR A 83 -8.13 1.67 -13.82
N ALA A 84 -8.56 2.94 -13.77
CA ALA A 84 -9.95 3.30 -13.48
C ALA A 84 -10.93 2.71 -14.52
N THR A 85 -10.58 2.79 -15.81
CA THR A 85 -11.39 2.24 -16.91
C THR A 85 -11.48 0.72 -16.82
N ARG A 86 -10.39 0.03 -16.46
CA ARG A 86 -10.41 -1.42 -16.22
C ARG A 86 -11.34 -1.81 -15.07
N ILE A 87 -11.47 -0.96 -14.05
CA ILE A 87 -12.28 -1.24 -12.87
C ILE A 87 -13.76 -0.92 -13.10
N PHE A 88 -14.07 0.21 -13.74
CA PHE A 88 -15.46 0.66 -13.95
C PHE A 88 -16.07 0.17 -15.27
N GLY A 89 -15.27 -0.25 -16.24
CA GLY A 89 -15.72 -0.70 -17.56
C GLY A 89 -16.22 0.43 -18.47
N ASN A 90 -16.32 1.67 -17.97
CA ASN A 90 -16.75 2.86 -18.69
C ASN A 90 -15.72 3.98 -18.54
N VAL A 91 -15.36 4.61 -19.66
CA VAL A 91 -14.35 5.67 -19.73
C VAL A 91 -14.84 6.96 -19.06
N GLU A 92 -16.14 7.27 -19.17
CA GLU A 92 -16.70 8.51 -18.60
C GLU A 92 -16.75 8.46 -17.07
N ASP A 93 -17.15 7.33 -16.50
CA ASP A 93 -17.14 7.10 -15.05
C ASP A 93 -15.70 7.11 -14.50
N ALA A 94 -14.74 6.56 -15.26
CA ALA A 94 -13.32 6.60 -14.92
C ALA A 94 -12.75 8.04 -14.91
N LYS A 95 -13.13 8.88 -15.88
CA LYS A 95 -12.73 10.30 -15.91
C LYS A 95 -13.31 11.06 -14.73
N GLU A 96 -14.61 10.88 -14.45
CA GLU A 96 -15.27 11.55 -13.32
C GLU A 96 -14.71 11.08 -11.98
N PHE A 97 -14.36 9.80 -11.85
CA PHE A 97 -13.66 9.29 -10.67
C PHE A 97 -12.34 10.01 -10.41
N VAL A 98 -11.47 10.07 -11.43
CA VAL A 98 -10.15 10.74 -11.32
C VAL A 98 -10.33 12.23 -11.02
N ARG A 99 -11.28 12.89 -11.68
CA ARG A 99 -11.61 14.29 -11.43
C ARG A 99 -12.08 14.51 -9.99
N CYS A 100 -12.96 13.66 -9.47
CA CYS A 100 -13.48 13.79 -8.12
C CYS A 100 -12.40 13.56 -7.06
N VAL A 101 -11.51 12.58 -7.25
CA VAL A 101 -10.36 12.40 -6.34
C VAL A 101 -9.44 13.63 -6.35
N LYS A 102 -9.17 14.21 -7.53
CA LYS A 102 -8.41 15.47 -7.67
C LYS A 102 -9.10 16.66 -6.97
N ALA A 103 -10.43 16.73 -7.02
CA ALA A 103 -11.19 17.80 -6.38
C ALA A 103 -11.32 17.64 -4.85
N ILE A 104 -11.23 16.42 -4.34
CA ILE A 104 -11.27 16.12 -2.90
C ILE A 104 -9.91 16.33 -2.24
N ALA A 105 -8.82 16.11 -2.98
CA ALA A 105 -7.45 16.26 -2.49
C ALA A 105 -6.94 17.70 -2.58
N ASP A 106 -5.99 18.05 -1.71
CA ASP A 106 -5.26 19.33 -1.77
C ASP A 106 -4.41 19.41 -3.05
N PRO A 107 -4.26 20.59 -3.70
CA PRO A 107 -3.37 20.75 -4.86
C PRO A 107 -1.90 20.36 -4.58
N GLN A 108 -1.46 20.40 -3.32
CA GLN A 108 -0.14 19.95 -2.87
C GLN A 108 -0.14 18.55 -2.24
N ALA A 109 -1.24 17.80 -2.33
CA ALA A 109 -1.35 16.48 -1.73
C ALA A 109 -0.25 15.53 -2.24
N ALA A 110 0.41 14.86 -1.29
CA ALA A 110 1.46 13.91 -1.62
C ALA A 110 0.86 12.64 -2.28
N GLN A 111 1.67 11.95 -3.08
CA GLN A 111 1.28 10.72 -3.80
C GLN A 111 0.53 9.70 -2.91
N PHE A 112 1.00 9.51 -1.68
CA PHE A 112 0.40 8.61 -0.70
C PHE A 112 -1.02 8.99 -0.27
N GLU A 113 -1.34 10.29 -0.17
CA GLU A 113 -2.66 10.76 0.25
C GLU A 113 -3.70 10.51 -0.83
N LEU A 114 -3.30 10.70 -2.09
CA LEU A 114 -4.09 10.41 -3.26
C LEU A 114 -4.37 8.92 -3.43
N GLU A 115 -3.39 8.06 -3.16
CA GLU A 115 -3.55 6.61 -3.12
C GLU A 115 -4.57 6.16 -2.07
N GLN A 116 -4.54 6.77 -0.88
CA GLN A 116 -5.49 6.45 0.17
C GLN A 116 -6.92 6.86 -0.20
N ILE A 117 -7.09 8.05 -0.77
CA ILE A 117 -8.41 8.54 -1.19
C ILE A 117 -8.95 7.65 -2.33
N ALA A 118 -8.13 7.36 -3.33
CA ALA A 118 -8.55 6.54 -4.47
C ALA A 118 -8.88 5.10 -4.04
N SER A 119 -8.01 4.45 -3.26
CA SER A 119 -8.23 3.08 -2.78
C SER A 119 -9.47 2.95 -1.90
N HIS A 120 -9.80 3.99 -1.12
CA HIS A 120 -11.03 4.06 -0.37
C HIS A 120 -12.27 4.00 -1.27
N TYR A 121 -12.34 4.89 -2.26
CA TYR A 121 -13.53 4.96 -3.13
C TYR A 121 -13.63 3.78 -4.10
N TYR A 122 -12.51 3.20 -4.55
CA TYR A 122 -12.57 1.92 -5.28
C TYR A 122 -13.16 0.79 -4.44
N ARG A 123 -12.86 0.78 -3.14
CA ARG A 123 -13.42 -0.20 -2.22
C ARG A 123 -14.91 0.05 -1.98
N GLU A 124 -15.34 1.30 -1.87
CA GLU A 124 -16.75 1.65 -1.72
C GLU A 124 -17.57 1.29 -2.96
N CYS A 125 -17.08 1.59 -4.17
CA CYS A 125 -17.70 1.15 -5.43
C CYS A 125 -17.83 -0.38 -5.54
N ARG A 126 -17.01 -1.15 -4.81
CA ARG A 126 -17.09 -2.62 -4.77
C ARG A 126 -17.98 -3.16 -3.64
N GLN A 127 -18.17 -2.42 -2.55
CA GLN A 127 -18.75 -2.94 -1.31
C GLN A 127 -20.13 -2.35 -0.96
N GLU A 128 -20.40 -1.09 -1.27
CA GLU A 128 -21.55 -0.37 -0.67
C GLU A 128 -22.63 0.11 -1.66
N GLY A 129 -22.37 0.25 -2.98
CA GLY A 129 -23.42 0.67 -3.92
C GLY A 129 -23.04 0.69 -5.42
N PRO A 130 -24.00 1.00 -6.32
CA PRO A 130 -23.73 1.16 -7.75
C PRO A 130 -22.82 2.38 -8.01
N VAL A 131 -21.84 2.22 -8.91
CA VAL A 131 -20.81 3.22 -9.27
C VAL A 131 -21.33 4.67 -9.41
N PRO A 132 -22.50 4.94 -10.04
CA PRO A 132 -22.99 6.31 -10.19
C PRO A 132 -23.35 7.02 -8.88
N GLU A 133 -23.78 6.27 -7.86
CA GLU A 133 -24.12 6.85 -6.55
C GLU A 133 -22.86 7.27 -5.80
N VAL A 134 -21.82 6.44 -5.81
CA VAL A 134 -20.51 6.74 -5.20
C VAL A 134 -19.84 7.91 -5.91
N LEU A 135 -19.86 7.95 -7.24
CA LEU A 135 -19.33 9.09 -8.00
C LEU A 135 -20.08 10.39 -7.71
N LYS A 136 -21.40 10.32 -7.53
CA LYS A 136 -22.20 11.50 -7.17
C LYS A 136 -21.85 12.02 -5.77
N GLU A 137 -21.61 11.13 -4.82
CA GLU A 137 -21.15 11.50 -3.48
C GLU A 137 -19.73 12.09 -3.51
N MET A 138 -18.82 11.50 -4.28
CA MET A 138 -17.47 12.03 -4.49
C MET A 138 -17.50 13.41 -5.14
N ALA A 139 -18.38 13.63 -6.13
CA ALA A 139 -18.52 14.92 -6.80
C ALA A 139 -19.04 16.01 -5.85
N LEU A 140 -20.03 15.69 -5.01
CA LEU A 140 -20.54 16.61 -3.98
C LEU A 140 -19.45 16.97 -2.96
N LEU A 141 -18.66 15.99 -2.52
CA LEU A 141 -17.52 16.22 -1.63
C LEU A 141 -16.45 17.08 -2.28
N GLY A 142 -16.10 16.83 -3.54
CA GLY A 142 -15.15 17.67 -4.29
C GLY A 142 -15.65 19.11 -4.45
N MET A 143 -16.95 19.32 -4.66
CA MET A 143 -17.54 20.66 -4.71
C MET A 143 -17.48 21.38 -3.36
N GLU A 144 -17.74 20.68 -2.25
CA GLU A 144 -17.63 21.25 -0.90
C GLU A 144 -16.17 21.58 -0.54
N MET A 145 -15.22 20.73 -0.92
CA MET A 145 -13.79 20.96 -0.71
C MET A 145 -13.28 22.15 -1.52
N ALA A 146 -13.62 22.21 -2.82
CA ALA A 146 -13.29 23.37 -3.66
C ALA A 146 -13.88 24.68 -3.11
N ARG A 147 -15.08 24.63 -2.51
CA ARG A 147 -15.71 25.81 -1.90
C ARG A 147 -15.00 26.27 -0.62
N VAL A 148 -14.38 25.35 0.11
CA VAL A 148 -13.63 25.64 1.35
C VAL A 148 -12.20 26.09 1.05
N THR A 149 -11.56 25.56 0.00
CA THR A 149 -10.20 25.95 -0.41
C THR A 149 -10.16 27.24 -1.22
N ALA A 150 -11.26 27.61 -1.88
CA ALA A 150 -11.37 28.87 -2.65
C ALA A 150 -11.32 30.16 -1.79
N SER A 151 -11.30 30.08 -0.45
CA SER A 151 -11.05 31.23 0.41
C SER A 151 -9.78 31.02 1.21
N VAL A 152 -8.68 31.67 0.78
CA VAL A 152 -7.88 32.62 1.59
C VAL A 152 -6.56 33.02 0.93
N ASN A 153 -5.99 32.34 -0.08
CA ASN A 153 -4.62 32.67 -0.55
C ASN A 153 -4.32 32.63 -2.07
N ASP A 154 -5.30 32.48 -2.97
CA ASP A 154 -4.98 32.27 -4.40
C ASP A 154 -4.74 33.54 -5.23
N LEU A 155 -4.59 34.71 -4.61
CA LEU A 155 -4.14 35.94 -5.28
C LEU A 155 -3.27 36.74 -4.31
N GLU A 156 -1.95 36.53 -4.34
CA GLU A 156 -0.88 37.50 -4.10
C GLU A 156 0.45 36.76 -3.83
N ILE A 157 1.24 36.54 -4.87
CA ILE A 157 2.69 36.44 -4.71
C ILE A 157 3.22 37.87 -4.87
N GLU A 158 3.30 38.62 -3.77
CA GLU A 158 4.17 39.79 -3.73
C GLU A 158 5.62 39.31 -3.69
N THR A 159 6.26 39.28 -4.86
CA THR A 159 7.71 39.13 -4.98
C THR A 159 8.37 40.41 -4.47
N PHE A 160 8.79 40.43 -3.20
CA PHE A 160 9.84 41.35 -2.77
C PHE A 160 11.19 40.70 -3.04
N GLU A 161 11.80 41.05 -4.17
CA GLU A 161 13.23 40.90 -4.38
C GLU A 161 13.94 41.93 -3.51
N THR A 162 14.43 41.51 -2.35
CA THR A 162 15.39 42.31 -1.60
C THR A 162 16.75 42.14 -2.27
N GLU A 163 17.17 43.13 -3.06
CA GLU A 163 18.56 43.28 -3.48
C GLU A 163 19.43 43.34 -2.22
N MET A 164 20.13 42.25 -1.91
CA MET A 164 21.18 42.26 -0.90
C MET A 164 22.37 43.03 -1.47
N SER A 165 22.60 44.23 -0.95
CA SER A 165 23.84 44.95 -1.23
C SER A 165 25.04 44.15 -0.71
N GLU A 166 26.11 44.10 -1.50
CA GLU A 166 27.37 43.47 -1.13
C GLU A 166 27.84 43.99 0.23
N ILE A 167 27.94 43.09 1.21
CA ILE A 167 28.46 43.40 2.53
C ILE A 167 29.98 43.59 2.39
N GLU A 168 30.44 44.83 2.27
CA GLU A 168 31.87 45.14 2.29
C GLU A 168 32.48 44.75 3.65
N LEU A 169 33.44 43.83 3.64
CA LEU A 169 34.16 43.44 4.86
C LEU A 169 34.84 44.66 5.50
N THR A 170 34.64 44.82 6.81
CA THR A 170 35.27 45.87 7.60
C THR A 170 36.81 45.79 7.50
N PRO A 171 37.54 46.92 7.63
CA PRO A 171 39.00 46.93 7.53
C PRO A 171 39.69 46.03 8.57
N ALA A 172 39.04 45.77 9.71
CA ALA A 172 39.51 44.82 10.72
C ALA A 172 39.43 43.37 10.23
N ASP A 173 38.34 42.99 9.54
CA ASP A 173 38.18 41.65 8.97
C ASP A 173 39.07 41.44 7.74
N LYS A 174 39.28 42.48 6.91
CA LYS A 174 40.30 42.45 5.84
C LYS A 174 41.71 42.19 6.40
N LYS A 175 42.03 42.72 7.60
CA LYS A 175 43.31 42.48 8.27
C LYS A 175 43.42 41.05 8.82
N ARG A 176 42.34 40.51 9.41
CA ARG A 176 42.28 39.10 9.86
C ARG A 176 42.42 38.12 8.70
N VAL A 177 41.74 38.38 7.58
CA VAL A 177 41.83 37.56 6.37
C VAL A 177 43.24 37.59 5.77
N ARG A 178 43.90 38.75 5.73
CA ARG A 178 45.31 38.84 5.30
C ARG A 178 46.29 38.13 6.23
N GLN A 179 46.02 38.13 7.54
CA GLN A 179 46.84 37.42 8.52
C GLN A 179 46.64 35.90 8.42
N ALA A 180 45.41 35.45 8.16
CA ALA A 180 45.09 34.06 7.89
C ALA A 180 45.74 33.58 6.58
N GLN A 181 45.70 34.39 5.52
CA GLN A 181 46.36 34.10 4.23
C GLN A 181 47.88 33.95 4.34
N ARG A 182 48.52 34.64 5.28
CA ARG A 182 49.98 34.60 5.48
C ARG A 182 50.47 33.34 6.21
N ASN A 183 49.57 32.64 6.90
CA ASN A 183 49.86 31.43 7.69
C ASN A 183 49.35 30.15 7.03
N LEU A 184 48.88 30.20 5.78
CA LEU A 184 48.48 29.01 5.03
C LEU A 184 49.73 28.26 4.54
N PRO A 185 49.84 26.93 4.75
CA PRO A 185 50.81 26.12 4.04
C PRO A 185 50.58 26.28 2.52
N PRO A 186 51.62 26.10 1.68
CA PRO A 186 51.44 26.16 0.24
C PRO A 186 50.30 25.22 -0.15
N LEU A 187 49.36 25.73 -0.95
CA LEU A 187 48.27 24.94 -1.50
C LEU A 187 48.88 23.67 -2.14
N PRO A 188 48.30 22.49 -1.90
CA PRO A 188 48.75 21.27 -2.56
C PRO A 188 48.75 21.51 -4.07
N GLU A 189 49.73 20.92 -4.76
CA GLU A 189 49.89 21.08 -6.21
C GLU A 189 48.54 20.88 -6.90
N ARG A 190 48.28 21.76 -7.87
CA ARG A 190 47.08 21.77 -8.70
C ARG A 190 46.81 20.34 -9.15
N THR A 191 45.67 19.77 -8.76
CA THR A 191 45.26 18.44 -9.21
C THR A 191 45.38 18.40 -10.74
N PRO A 192 45.95 17.32 -11.30
CA PRO A 192 46.11 17.20 -12.74
C PRO A 192 44.74 17.42 -13.40
N ASN A 193 44.71 18.31 -14.37
CA ASN A 193 43.60 18.42 -15.32
C ASN A 193 43.24 17.03 -15.85
N PHE A 194 41.96 16.78 -16.10
CA PHE A 194 41.40 15.52 -16.58
C PHE A 194 42.25 14.88 -17.71
N ASP A 195 42.82 15.71 -18.58
CA ASP A 195 43.72 15.29 -19.67
C ASP A 195 45.02 14.62 -19.20
N ALA A 196 45.57 15.02 -18.06
CA ALA A 196 46.77 14.45 -17.47
C ALA A 196 46.49 13.13 -16.73
N GLU A 197 45.30 12.96 -16.15
CA GLU A 197 44.83 11.65 -15.67
C GLU A 197 44.60 10.69 -16.83
N MET A 198 43.96 11.15 -17.92
CA MET A 198 43.75 10.33 -19.12
C MET A 198 45.07 9.85 -19.74
N ARG A 199 46.10 10.70 -19.84
CA ARG A 199 47.44 10.29 -20.31
C ARG A 199 48.14 9.31 -19.37
N ALA A 200 47.87 9.37 -18.06
CA ALA A 200 48.42 8.44 -17.09
C ALA A 200 47.74 7.06 -17.16
N VAL A 201 46.42 7.03 -17.42
CA VAL A 201 45.64 5.82 -17.69
C VAL A 201 46.11 5.17 -19.00
N GLU A 202 46.30 5.95 -20.07
CA GLU A 202 46.82 5.48 -21.36
C GLU A 202 48.19 4.79 -21.22
N LYS A 203 49.11 5.42 -20.46
CA LYS A 203 50.44 4.84 -20.19
C LYS A 203 50.37 3.54 -19.38
N ARG A 204 49.40 3.39 -18.48
CA ARG A 204 49.20 2.17 -17.67
C ARG A 204 48.61 1.02 -18.49
N LEU A 205 47.73 1.31 -19.45
CA LEU A 205 47.12 0.31 -20.33
C LEU A 205 48.12 -0.27 -21.35
N SER A 206 49.13 0.50 -21.77
CA SER A 206 50.10 0.07 -22.80
C SER A 206 51.03 -1.11 -22.42
N ARG A 207 51.03 -1.58 -21.16
CA ARG A 207 51.99 -2.59 -20.66
C ARG A 207 51.40 -3.90 -20.15
N SER A 208 50.09 -4.11 -20.16
CA SER A 208 49.55 -5.46 -19.92
C SER A 208 49.57 -6.25 -21.22
N SER A 209 50.34 -7.34 -21.27
CA SER A 209 50.28 -8.29 -22.39
C SER A 209 48.86 -8.85 -22.47
N VAL A 210 48.13 -8.41 -23.49
CA VAL A 210 46.75 -8.79 -23.71
C VAL A 210 46.69 -10.26 -24.11
N THR A 211 45.94 -11.04 -23.34
CA THR A 211 45.39 -12.32 -23.78
C THR A 211 44.58 -12.06 -25.04
N LYS A 212 45.00 -12.63 -26.18
CA LYS A 212 44.38 -12.53 -27.52
C LYS A 212 42.96 -11.95 -27.49
N PHE A 213 42.81 -10.71 -27.96
CA PHE A 213 41.52 -10.16 -28.37
C PHE A 213 40.86 -11.19 -29.28
N LYS A 214 39.78 -11.85 -28.82
CA LYS A 214 38.72 -12.17 -29.76
C LYS A 214 38.21 -10.81 -30.20
N GLN A 215 38.53 -10.40 -31.44
CA GLN A 215 37.81 -9.29 -32.04
C GLN A 215 36.34 -9.68 -32.00
N ASP A 216 35.54 -8.83 -31.37
CA ASP A 216 34.11 -8.94 -31.46
C ASP A 216 33.73 -8.60 -32.90
N GLU A 217 33.52 -9.65 -33.71
CA GLU A 217 33.15 -9.54 -35.12
C GLU A 217 31.85 -8.74 -35.29
N PHE A 218 31.01 -8.69 -34.26
CA PHE A 218 29.76 -7.93 -34.23
C PHE A 218 30.01 -6.42 -34.05
N ALA A 219 30.77 -6.03 -33.03
CA ALA A 219 31.18 -4.64 -32.85
C ALA A 219 32.00 -4.12 -34.04
N ALA A 220 32.87 -4.95 -34.60
CA ALA A 220 33.64 -4.61 -35.79
C ALA A 220 32.74 -4.40 -37.02
N PHE A 221 31.63 -5.12 -37.16
CA PHE A 221 30.72 -4.94 -38.28
C PHE A 221 29.94 -3.63 -38.20
N TYR A 222 29.43 -3.25 -37.02
CA TYR A 222 28.60 -2.04 -36.88
C TYR A 222 29.40 -0.75 -36.66
N LEU A 223 30.53 -0.83 -35.94
CA LEU A 223 31.35 0.34 -35.57
C LEU A 223 32.56 0.58 -36.48
N SER A 224 32.69 -0.18 -37.58
CA SER A 224 33.74 0.09 -38.58
C SER A 224 33.33 1.19 -39.55
N ASP A 225 34.27 2.11 -39.77
CA ASP A 225 34.13 3.23 -40.71
C ASP A 225 34.45 2.82 -42.17
N GLU A 226 34.85 1.56 -42.40
CA GLU A 226 35.30 1.11 -43.72
C GLU A 226 34.14 0.97 -44.71
N GLY A 227 34.06 1.92 -45.66
CA GLY A 227 33.19 1.84 -46.83
C GLY A 227 31.74 2.27 -46.62
N LYS A 228 31.40 2.84 -45.45
CA LYS A 228 30.06 3.31 -45.11
C LYS A 228 29.93 4.82 -45.25
N SER A 229 28.75 5.28 -45.68
CA SER A 229 28.39 6.69 -45.63
C SER A 229 28.08 7.14 -44.19
N LEU A 230 28.11 8.45 -43.91
CA LEU A 230 27.80 8.98 -42.57
C LEU A 230 26.39 8.62 -42.10
N GLU A 231 25.42 8.56 -43.03
CA GLU A 231 24.04 8.17 -42.70
C GLU A 231 23.94 6.68 -42.36
N GLU A 232 24.68 5.81 -43.07
CA GLU A 232 24.76 4.39 -42.77
C GLU A 232 25.51 4.12 -41.47
N LEU A 233 26.52 4.92 -41.14
CA LEU A 233 27.24 4.83 -39.89
C LEU A 233 26.34 5.25 -38.71
N ASP A 234 25.56 6.32 -38.86
CA ASP A 234 24.58 6.75 -37.85
C ASP A 234 23.48 5.72 -37.65
N ASP A 235 22.98 5.10 -38.72
CA ASP A 235 21.98 4.04 -38.64
C ASP A 235 22.55 2.76 -38.03
N ASP A 236 23.80 2.42 -38.35
CA ASP A 236 24.49 1.26 -37.78
C ASP A 236 24.88 1.50 -36.32
N PHE A 237 25.20 2.74 -35.92
CA PHE A 237 25.38 3.11 -34.52
C PHE A 237 24.07 3.00 -33.74
N ARG A 238 22.95 3.49 -34.30
CA ARG A 238 21.62 3.33 -33.71
C ARG A 238 21.18 1.87 -33.57
N ARG A 239 21.58 1.02 -34.53
CA ARG A 239 21.36 -0.43 -34.50
C ARG A 239 22.28 -1.11 -33.49
N PHE A 240 23.55 -0.75 -33.43
CA PHE A 240 24.50 -1.24 -32.44
C PHE A 240 24.04 -0.91 -31.01
N ASP A 241 23.66 0.34 -30.75
CA ASP A 241 23.02 0.79 -29.50
C ASP A 241 21.65 0.12 -29.25
N ALA A 242 21.01 -0.45 -30.28
CA ALA A 242 19.78 -1.24 -30.12
C ALA A 242 20.09 -2.71 -29.80
N HIS A 243 21.28 -3.18 -30.16
CA HIS A 243 21.76 -4.53 -29.92
C HIS A 243 22.57 -4.67 -28.62
N GLU A 244 23.19 -3.59 -28.12
CA GLU A 244 23.76 -3.52 -26.77
C GLU A 244 22.68 -3.52 -25.67
N GLN A 245 21.39 -3.51 -26.05
CA GLN A 245 20.23 -3.66 -25.17
C GLN A 245 20.10 -5.03 -24.50
N TYR A 246 20.98 -5.99 -24.79
CA TYR A 246 20.95 -7.34 -24.22
C TYR A 246 22.18 -7.54 -23.33
N ASP A 247 22.06 -7.21 -22.04
CA ASP A 247 23.06 -7.62 -21.05
C ASP A 247 23.03 -9.14 -20.82
N GLU A 248 24.07 -9.72 -20.22
CA GLU A 248 24.23 -11.18 -19.97
C GLU A 248 23.04 -11.83 -19.20
N ASP A 249 22.17 -11.02 -18.60
CA ASP A 249 20.93 -11.42 -17.91
C ASP A 249 19.65 -11.29 -18.78
N GLY A 250 19.76 -10.95 -20.08
CA GLY A 250 18.62 -10.83 -21.00
C GLY A 250 17.71 -9.62 -20.77
N LEU A 251 18.22 -8.56 -20.13
CA LEU A 251 17.44 -7.40 -19.71
C LEU A 251 17.58 -6.21 -20.67
N LEU A 252 16.45 -5.69 -21.15
CA LEU A 252 16.33 -4.49 -21.98
C LEU A 252 16.97 -3.26 -21.30
N GLY A 253 18.04 -2.73 -21.89
CA GLY A 253 18.56 -1.40 -21.56
C GLY A 253 17.47 -0.33 -21.77
N LEU A 254 17.10 0.38 -20.68
CA LEU A 254 16.09 1.45 -20.70
C LEU A 254 16.55 2.60 -21.59
N ARG A 255 15.91 2.78 -22.76
CA ARG A 255 16.09 3.98 -23.57
C ARG A 255 15.25 5.12 -22.99
N MET A 256 15.92 6.10 -22.38
CA MET A 256 15.31 7.34 -21.94
C MET A 256 15.66 8.46 -22.92
N SER A 257 14.64 9.12 -23.45
CA SER A 257 14.79 10.43 -24.07
C SER A 257 14.89 11.50 -22.96
N GLY A 258 15.45 12.67 -23.26
CA GLY A 258 15.55 13.77 -22.29
C GLY A 258 14.22 14.28 -21.72
N ALA A 259 13.08 13.88 -22.31
CA ALA A 259 11.71 14.22 -21.90
C ALA A 259 10.90 12.96 -21.57
N SER A 260 11.51 11.95 -20.96
CA SER A 260 10.81 10.75 -20.50
C SER A 260 11.17 10.43 -19.06
N HIS A 261 10.21 9.94 -18.27
CA HIS A 261 10.43 9.49 -16.90
C HIS A 261 10.07 8.00 -16.74
N THR A 262 10.51 7.43 -15.62
CA THR A 262 10.29 6.04 -15.27
C THR A 262 9.16 5.91 -14.24
N GLU A 263 8.19 5.05 -14.53
CA GLU A 263 7.08 4.74 -13.62
C GLU A 263 7.18 3.31 -13.13
N VAL A 264 7.14 3.11 -11.80
CA VAL A 264 7.14 1.77 -11.20
C VAL A 264 5.79 1.12 -11.42
N VAL A 265 5.75 0.07 -12.24
CA VAL A 265 4.55 -0.69 -12.55
C VAL A 265 4.32 -1.77 -11.50
N LEU A 266 5.35 -2.50 -11.10
CA LEU A 266 5.20 -3.67 -10.21
C LEU A 266 6.47 -3.88 -9.37
N GLU A 267 6.29 -4.27 -8.11
CA GLU A 267 7.40 -4.69 -7.24
C GLU A 267 7.23 -6.17 -6.93
N PHE A 268 8.19 -7.00 -7.34
CA PHE A 268 8.08 -8.46 -7.21
C PHE A 268 7.89 -8.92 -5.77
N ASP A 269 8.55 -8.25 -4.82
CA ASP A 269 8.39 -8.55 -3.41
C ASP A 269 6.96 -8.26 -2.94
N ALA A 270 6.24 -7.29 -3.49
CA ALA A 270 4.89 -6.93 -3.05
C ALA A 270 3.80 -7.85 -3.63
N GLU A 271 4.08 -8.51 -4.76
CA GLU A 271 3.14 -9.43 -5.44
C GLU A 271 3.09 -10.82 -4.79
N VAL A 272 4.06 -11.17 -3.95
CA VAL A 272 4.07 -12.45 -3.23
C VAL A 272 3.01 -12.43 -2.15
N THR A 273 1.92 -13.17 -2.33
CA THR A 273 0.84 -13.32 -1.35
C THR A 273 0.87 -14.71 -0.69
N ALA A 274 -0.03 -14.95 0.26
CA ALA A 274 -0.20 -16.27 0.87
C ALA A 274 -0.58 -17.37 -0.14
N GLU A 275 -1.09 -17.01 -1.32
CA GLU A 275 -1.47 -17.95 -2.40
C GLU A 275 -0.25 -18.63 -3.04
N TYR A 276 0.94 -18.05 -2.88
CA TYR A 276 2.19 -18.66 -3.34
C TYR A 276 2.66 -19.80 -2.43
N LEU A 277 2.07 -19.96 -1.24
CA LEU A 277 2.39 -21.07 -0.36
C LEU A 277 1.61 -22.33 -0.78
N PRO A 278 2.22 -23.52 -0.65
CA PRO A 278 1.49 -24.79 -0.76
C PRO A 278 0.29 -24.83 0.18
N GLU A 279 -0.81 -25.47 -0.24
CA GLU A 279 -2.12 -25.46 0.46
C GLU A 279 -1.99 -25.80 1.96
N ASP A 280 -1.17 -26.79 2.28
CA ASP A 280 -0.93 -27.25 3.67
C ASP A 280 -0.26 -26.18 4.54
N VAL A 281 0.52 -25.27 3.94
CA VAL A 281 1.30 -24.23 4.61
C VAL A 281 0.57 -22.89 4.66
N GLN A 282 -0.43 -22.65 3.79
CA GLN A 282 -1.13 -21.36 3.71
C GLN A 282 -1.70 -20.88 5.05
N SER A 283 -2.13 -21.82 5.91
CA SER A 283 -2.63 -21.52 7.25
C SER A 283 -1.59 -20.82 8.14
N LEU A 284 -0.30 -21.07 7.92
CA LEU A 284 0.80 -20.45 8.66
C LEU A 284 0.93 -18.95 8.37
N ALA A 285 0.57 -18.47 7.18
CA ALA A 285 0.66 -17.05 6.85
C ALA A 285 -0.22 -16.18 7.76
N LYS A 286 -1.44 -16.64 8.06
CA LYS A 286 -2.35 -15.96 9.00
C LYS A 286 -1.82 -16.00 10.43
N LEU A 287 -1.27 -17.14 10.86
CA LEU A 287 -0.67 -17.28 12.18
C LEU A 287 0.58 -16.41 12.34
N LEU A 288 1.40 -16.30 11.30
CA LEU A 288 2.56 -15.43 11.22
C LEU A 288 2.15 -13.97 11.44
N GLN A 289 1.08 -13.51 10.76
CA GLN A 289 0.55 -12.15 10.93
C GLN A 289 0.15 -11.85 12.38
N LEU A 290 -0.58 -12.77 13.02
CA LEU A 290 -0.98 -12.62 14.42
C LEU A 290 0.23 -12.64 15.35
N ALA A 291 1.13 -13.61 15.19
CA ALA A 291 2.30 -13.76 16.05
C ALA A 291 3.29 -12.59 15.93
N PHE A 292 3.36 -11.97 14.75
CA PHE A 292 4.12 -10.73 14.52
C PHE A 292 3.55 -9.53 15.26
N VAL A 293 2.22 -9.35 15.24
CA VAL A 293 1.57 -8.19 15.88
C VAL A 293 1.56 -8.32 17.41
N GLY A 294 1.31 -9.51 17.96
CA GLY A 294 1.32 -9.75 19.41
C GLY A 294 0.26 -8.98 20.21
N TYR A 295 0.48 -8.83 21.52
CA TYR A 295 -0.37 -8.08 22.47
C TYR A 295 -1.84 -8.54 22.48
N GLU A 296 -2.82 -7.64 22.42
CA GLU A 296 -4.24 -7.98 22.47
C GLU A 296 -4.74 -8.64 21.19
N ILE A 297 -4.20 -8.26 20.03
CA ILE A 297 -4.63 -8.80 18.73
C ILE A 297 -4.10 -10.21 18.52
N GLY A 298 -2.80 -10.39 18.72
CA GLY A 298 -2.07 -11.59 18.32
C GLY A 298 -1.35 -12.31 19.45
N GLY A 299 -1.47 -11.84 20.69
CA GLY A 299 -0.67 -12.35 21.79
C GLY A 299 -0.98 -13.78 22.22
N ARG A 300 -2.19 -14.30 21.93
CA ARG A 300 -2.46 -15.75 22.06
C ARG A 300 -1.61 -16.54 21.07
N ALA A 301 -1.53 -16.08 19.82
CA ALA A 301 -0.71 -16.72 18.79
C ALA A 301 0.78 -16.63 19.14
N ALA A 302 1.26 -15.48 19.63
CA ALA A 302 2.65 -15.33 20.09
C ALA A 302 2.98 -16.29 21.26
N ARG A 303 2.06 -16.45 22.21
CA ARG A 303 2.23 -17.37 23.34
C ARG A 303 2.29 -18.83 22.89
N VAL A 304 1.36 -19.23 22.02
CA VAL A 304 1.31 -20.56 21.43
C VAL A 304 2.58 -20.84 20.61
N ALA A 305 3.04 -19.86 19.85
CA ALA A 305 4.28 -19.96 19.08
C ALA A 305 5.50 -20.17 19.97
N ARG A 306 5.68 -19.39 21.05
CA ARG A 306 6.78 -19.59 22.01
C ARG A 306 6.74 -20.94 22.68
N HIS A 307 5.56 -21.36 23.13
CA HIS A 307 5.35 -22.68 23.70
C HIS A 307 5.71 -23.79 22.71
N PHE A 308 5.26 -23.67 21.46
CA PHE A 308 5.60 -24.62 20.39
C PHE A 308 7.11 -24.72 20.15
N ILE A 309 7.81 -23.58 20.04
CA ILE A 309 9.28 -23.54 19.92
C ILE A 309 9.93 -24.25 21.12
N ALA A 310 9.49 -23.95 22.35
CA ALA A 310 10.05 -24.55 23.55
C ALA A 310 9.83 -26.07 23.59
N CYS A 311 8.62 -26.54 23.30
CA CYS A 311 8.32 -27.97 23.20
C CYS A 311 9.17 -28.66 22.13
N ARG A 312 9.30 -28.07 20.95
CA ARG A 312 10.13 -28.62 19.86
C ARG A 312 11.61 -28.67 20.23
N LYS A 313 12.14 -27.63 20.88
CA LYS A 313 13.53 -27.63 21.37
C LYS A 313 13.77 -28.72 22.42
N ILE A 314 12.79 -28.97 23.30
CA ILE A 314 12.86 -30.05 24.27
C ILE A 314 12.83 -31.41 23.56
N GLU A 315 11.88 -31.63 22.66
CA GLU A 315 11.76 -32.87 21.87
C GLU A 315 13.05 -33.18 21.11
N THR A 316 13.66 -32.19 20.45
CA THR A 316 14.92 -32.39 19.73
C THR A 316 16.07 -32.76 20.67
N ARG A 317 16.17 -32.11 21.83
CA ARG A 317 17.20 -32.43 22.84
C ARG A 317 17.00 -33.81 23.45
N ASP A 318 15.75 -34.15 23.76
CA ASP A 318 15.38 -35.43 24.34
C ASP A 318 15.61 -36.57 23.34
N ASN A 319 15.34 -36.35 22.04
CA ASN A 319 15.70 -37.30 20.99
C ASN A 319 17.21 -37.56 20.90
N ILE A 320 18.04 -36.53 21.05
CA ILE A 320 19.51 -36.68 21.08
C ILE A 320 19.93 -37.47 22.32
N ARG A 321 19.44 -37.08 23.50
CA ARG A 321 19.73 -37.76 24.76
C ARG A 321 19.25 -39.20 24.78
N ALA A 322 18.08 -39.50 24.22
CA ALA A 322 17.55 -40.85 24.12
C ALA A 322 18.43 -41.72 23.20
N ARG A 323 18.92 -41.19 22.08
CA ARG A 323 19.87 -41.89 21.19
C ARG A 323 21.20 -42.16 21.88
N GLU A 324 21.70 -41.21 22.67
CA GLU A 324 22.93 -41.38 23.46
C GLU A 324 22.73 -42.40 24.59
N ALA A 325 21.64 -42.30 25.35
CA ALA A 325 21.26 -43.22 26.41
C ALA A 325 21.11 -44.66 25.88
N PHE A 326 20.50 -44.83 24.70
CA PHE A 326 20.40 -46.11 24.01
C PHE A 326 21.78 -46.67 23.63
N ARG A 327 22.72 -45.83 23.17
CA ARG A 327 24.09 -46.27 22.85
C ARG A 327 24.87 -46.75 24.08
N ILE A 328 24.61 -46.18 25.24
CA ILE A 328 25.31 -46.49 26.50
C ILE A 328 24.49 -47.38 27.46
N ASN A 329 23.31 -47.87 27.04
CA ASN A 329 22.35 -48.62 27.87
C ASN A 329 22.01 -47.94 29.21
N ALA A 330 21.86 -46.61 29.22
CA ALA A 330 21.44 -45.86 30.41
C ALA A 330 19.91 -45.61 30.42
N PRO A 331 19.27 -45.51 31.60
CA PRO A 331 17.86 -45.12 31.69
C PRO A 331 17.68 -43.66 31.24
N PHE A 332 16.70 -43.42 30.38
CA PHE A 332 16.33 -42.10 29.88
C PHE A 332 15.08 -41.57 30.61
N ILE A 333 15.10 -40.31 31.01
CA ILE A 333 13.97 -39.60 31.61
C ILE A 333 13.62 -38.43 30.70
N GLU A 334 12.37 -38.40 30.23
CA GLU A 334 11.85 -37.33 29.39
C GLU A 334 11.74 -36.01 30.16
N THR A 335 12.12 -34.91 29.52
CA THR A 335 12.06 -33.58 30.13
C THR A 335 10.61 -33.09 30.15
N GLN A 336 10.15 -32.58 31.29
CA GLN A 336 8.78 -32.05 31.42
C GLN A 336 8.56 -30.85 30.49
N LYS A 337 7.45 -30.86 29.74
CA LYS A 337 7.06 -29.77 28.84
C LYS A 337 6.54 -28.56 29.64
N PRO A 338 6.93 -27.32 29.28
CA PRO A 338 6.50 -26.11 29.97
C PRO A 338 5.02 -25.83 29.75
N THR A 339 4.36 -25.11 30.67
CA THR A 339 2.94 -24.77 30.51
C THR A 339 2.75 -23.50 29.67
N LEU A 340 1.63 -23.41 28.94
CA LEU A 340 1.31 -22.26 28.10
C LEU A 340 1.30 -20.92 28.85
N THR A 341 0.94 -20.93 30.14
CA THR A 341 0.82 -19.73 30.98
C THR A 341 2.15 -19.06 31.31
N GLU A 342 3.27 -19.77 31.17
CA GLU A 342 4.62 -19.27 31.45
C GLU A 342 5.14 -18.31 30.36
N PHE A 343 4.53 -18.32 29.18
CA PHE A 343 5.00 -17.56 28.03
C PHE A 343 4.35 -16.20 27.89
N SER A 344 5.16 -15.22 27.47
CA SER A 344 4.71 -13.83 27.32
C SER A 344 3.82 -13.61 26.09
N VAL A 345 3.03 -12.55 26.16
CA VAL A 345 2.04 -12.12 25.15
C VAL A 345 2.63 -11.11 24.16
N PHE A 346 3.86 -10.67 24.42
CA PHE A 346 4.56 -9.69 23.60
C PHE A 346 4.79 -10.21 22.18
N PRO A 347 4.90 -9.31 21.19
CA PRO A 347 5.29 -9.68 19.84
C PRO A 347 6.53 -10.57 19.83
N LEU A 348 6.59 -11.52 18.90
CA LEU A 348 7.80 -12.32 18.70
C LEU A 348 8.91 -11.44 18.13
N THR A 349 10.16 -11.72 18.51
CA THR A 349 11.35 -11.16 17.86
C THR A 349 11.56 -11.80 16.49
N ARG A 350 12.34 -11.16 15.60
CA ARG A 350 12.64 -11.73 14.28
C ARG A 350 13.26 -13.13 14.38
N ALA A 351 14.16 -13.33 15.34
CA ALA A 351 14.80 -14.63 15.58
C ALA A 351 13.78 -15.68 16.04
N GLU A 352 12.89 -15.34 16.98
CA GLU A 352 11.82 -16.24 17.41
C GLU A 352 10.86 -16.58 16.25
N ILE A 353 10.56 -15.63 15.36
CA ILE A 353 9.70 -15.88 14.18
C ILE A 353 10.40 -16.82 13.21
N SER A 354 11.69 -16.62 12.92
CA SER A 354 12.46 -17.53 12.06
C SER A 354 12.49 -18.94 12.63
N GLU A 355 12.82 -19.09 13.93
CA GLU A 355 12.79 -20.40 14.59
C GLU A 355 11.39 -21.03 14.55
N TRP A 356 10.34 -20.23 14.75
CA TRP A 356 8.96 -20.71 14.65
C TRP A 356 8.64 -21.22 13.24
N ILE A 357 9.00 -20.47 12.20
CA ILE A 357 8.82 -20.90 10.80
C ILE A 357 9.54 -22.23 10.57
N ASP A 358 10.82 -22.32 10.93
CA ASP A 358 11.64 -23.52 10.73
C ASP A 358 11.03 -24.74 11.42
N PHE A 359 10.63 -24.63 12.69
CA PHE A 359 10.03 -25.74 13.42
C PHE A 359 8.64 -26.14 12.91
N ASN A 360 7.84 -25.22 12.38
CA ASN A 360 6.55 -25.57 11.77
C ASN A 360 6.77 -26.29 10.44
N LEU A 361 7.72 -25.83 9.63
CA LEU A 361 8.08 -26.50 8.38
C LEU A 361 8.74 -27.87 8.63
N ASP A 362 9.59 -28.01 9.64
CA ASP A 362 10.12 -29.31 10.07
C ASP A 362 9.00 -30.28 10.47
N ALA A 363 7.96 -29.78 11.12
CA ALA A 363 6.83 -30.59 11.57
C ALA A 363 5.91 -31.02 10.40
N LEU A 364 5.69 -30.14 9.42
CA LEU A 364 4.88 -30.44 8.24
C LEU A 364 5.63 -31.34 7.26
N TYR A 365 6.90 -31.04 7.01
CA TYR A 365 7.76 -31.78 6.10
C TYR A 365 8.66 -32.76 6.86
N SER A 366 8.08 -33.57 7.76
CA SER A 366 8.83 -34.50 8.61
C SER A 366 9.16 -35.84 7.92
N ARG A 367 8.87 -35.98 6.63
CA ARG A 367 9.02 -37.24 5.90
C ARG A 367 10.49 -37.51 5.62
N GLU A 368 10.96 -38.66 6.06
CA GLU A 368 12.33 -39.13 5.80
C GLU A 368 12.30 -40.36 4.91
N ALA A 369 13.06 -40.33 3.82
CA ALA A 369 13.27 -41.48 2.95
C ALA A 369 14.75 -41.89 3.00
N VAL A 370 15.02 -43.18 3.17
CA VAL A 370 16.39 -43.70 3.09
C VAL A 370 16.73 -43.90 1.62
N ARG A 371 17.69 -43.15 1.10
CA ARG A 371 18.25 -43.32 -0.25
C ARG A 371 19.65 -43.88 -0.15
N LEU A 372 19.97 -44.83 -1.04
CA LEU A 372 21.33 -45.33 -1.20
C LEU A 372 22.12 -44.32 -2.03
N VAL A 373 23.08 -43.63 -1.40
CA VAL A 373 23.94 -42.65 -2.06
C VAL A 373 25.33 -43.25 -2.23
N ARG A 374 25.87 -43.20 -3.45
CA ARG A 374 27.25 -43.58 -3.72
C ARG A 374 28.14 -42.37 -3.41
N ARG A 375 29.08 -42.54 -2.47
CA ARG A 375 30.09 -41.54 -2.17
C ARG A 375 31.42 -42.02 -2.70
N VAL A 376 32.13 -41.10 -3.34
CA VAL A 376 33.49 -41.34 -3.81
C VAL A 376 34.43 -40.57 -2.91
N SER A 377 35.41 -41.25 -2.33
CA SER A 377 36.47 -40.59 -1.56
C SER A 377 37.83 -41.04 -2.07
N VAL A 378 38.83 -40.17 -1.94
CA VAL A 378 40.21 -40.51 -2.28
C VAL A 378 40.88 -41.09 -1.03
N GLY A 379 41.33 -42.33 -1.12
CA GLY A 379 42.07 -43.01 -0.07
C GLY A 379 43.46 -42.40 0.15
N LYS A 380 44.11 -42.75 1.26
CA LYS A 380 45.45 -42.23 1.62
C LYS A 380 46.56 -42.51 0.60
N LYS A 381 46.34 -43.44 -0.35
CA LYS A 381 47.26 -43.80 -1.43
C LYS A 381 46.88 -43.21 -2.79
N GLY A 382 45.86 -42.34 -2.86
CA GLY A 382 45.36 -41.77 -4.13
C GLY A 382 44.37 -42.67 -4.89
N GLU A 383 43.94 -43.78 -4.29
CA GLU A 383 42.95 -44.69 -4.88
C GLU A 383 41.53 -44.15 -4.69
N TRP A 384 40.69 -44.24 -5.73
CA TRP A 384 39.28 -43.88 -5.68
C TRP A 384 38.49 -45.00 -4.99
N LEU A 385 37.92 -44.69 -3.82
CA LEU A 385 37.08 -45.61 -3.06
C LEU A 385 35.62 -45.18 -3.20
N GLU A 386 34.83 -46.00 -3.87
CA GLU A 386 33.37 -45.86 -3.89
C GLU A 386 32.76 -46.71 -2.78
N TYR A 387 31.93 -46.09 -1.95
CA TYR A 387 31.12 -46.81 -0.97
C TYR A 387 29.69 -46.29 -0.98
N ALA A 388 28.76 -47.23 -0.88
CA ALA A 388 27.33 -46.94 -0.82
C ALA A 388 26.93 -46.69 0.64
N VAL A 389 26.39 -45.51 0.91
CA VAL A 389 25.93 -45.11 2.24
C VAL A 389 24.43 -44.90 2.18
N ASN A 390 23.71 -45.48 3.14
CA ASN A 390 22.31 -45.14 3.37
C ASN A 390 22.25 -43.73 3.94
N GLN A 391 21.70 -42.79 3.17
CA GLN A 391 21.49 -41.42 3.59
C GLN A 391 19.99 -41.17 3.74
N MET A 392 19.58 -40.66 4.90
CA MET A 392 18.22 -40.15 5.08
C MET A 392 18.12 -38.82 4.34
N VAL A 393 17.16 -38.72 3.42
CA VAL A 393 16.88 -37.52 2.63
C VAL A 393 15.39 -37.24 2.75
N ASN A 394 15.03 -35.98 2.96
CA ASN A 394 13.65 -35.54 2.86
C ASN A 394 13.31 -35.34 1.37
N PRO A 395 12.37 -36.11 0.79
CA PRO A 395 11.99 -35.95 -0.61
C PRO A 395 11.35 -34.59 -0.90
N ASP A 396 10.72 -33.97 0.11
CA ASP A 396 9.94 -32.74 -0.02
C ASP A 396 10.76 -31.51 0.43
N PHE A 397 12.10 -31.65 0.42
CA PHE A 397 13.03 -30.62 0.88
C PHE A 397 12.95 -29.33 0.05
N ASP A 398 12.78 -29.45 -1.27
CA ASP A 398 12.72 -28.30 -2.17
C ASP A 398 11.44 -27.48 -1.93
N GLU A 399 10.30 -28.15 -1.73
CA GLU A 399 9.03 -27.51 -1.36
C GLU A 399 9.14 -26.83 0.02
N LYS A 400 9.76 -27.49 0.99
CA LYS A 400 10.03 -26.92 2.30
C LYS A 400 10.88 -25.64 2.22
N GLN A 401 11.95 -25.66 1.41
CA GLN A 401 12.80 -24.48 1.21
C GLN A 401 12.02 -23.34 0.54
N TYR A 402 11.23 -23.65 -0.47
CA TYR A 402 10.37 -22.69 -1.15
C TYR A 402 9.36 -22.03 -0.18
N ALA A 403 8.66 -22.85 0.61
CA ALA A 403 7.73 -22.37 1.63
C ALA A 403 8.41 -21.47 2.69
N SER A 404 9.61 -21.84 3.14
CA SER A 404 10.41 -21.01 4.06
C SER A 404 10.75 -19.65 3.45
N GLN A 405 11.19 -19.63 2.18
CA GLN A 405 11.54 -18.39 1.48
C GLN A 405 10.33 -17.46 1.34
N ILE A 406 9.15 -17.98 0.99
CA ILE A 406 7.93 -17.17 0.90
C ILE A 406 7.52 -16.62 2.26
N LEU A 407 7.52 -17.43 3.32
CA LEU A 407 7.19 -16.96 4.67
C LEU A 407 8.15 -15.84 5.14
N HIS A 408 9.42 -15.90 4.74
CA HIS A 408 10.38 -14.82 5.00
C HIS A 408 10.15 -13.57 4.14
N ILE A 409 9.67 -13.71 2.90
CA ILE A 409 9.25 -12.56 2.07
C ILE A 409 8.02 -11.90 2.70
N LEU A 410 7.00 -12.67 3.08
CA LEU A 410 5.81 -12.16 3.77
C LEU A 410 6.19 -11.46 5.09
N LEU A 411 7.12 -12.03 5.87
CA LEU A 411 7.64 -11.37 7.07
C LEU A 411 8.31 -10.02 6.73
N ALA A 412 9.10 -9.96 5.67
CA ALA A 412 9.75 -8.72 5.25
C ALA A 412 8.74 -7.66 4.78
N GLN A 413 7.68 -8.07 4.06
CA GLN A 413 6.57 -7.17 3.70
C GLN A 413 5.87 -6.61 4.96
N MET A 414 5.59 -7.47 5.95
CA MET A 414 4.96 -7.05 7.20
C MET A 414 5.82 -6.08 8.02
N GLU A 415 7.15 -6.19 7.94
CA GLU A 415 8.09 -5.23 8.53
C GLU A 415 8.13 -3.90 7.77
N ARG A 416 7.85 -3.89 6.47
CA ARG A 416 7.72 -2.66 5.66
C ARG A 416 6.36 -1.99 5.87
N ASP A 417 5.32 -2.74 6.18
CA ASP A 417 3.99 -2.22 6.47
C ASP A 417 4.01 -1.37 7.76
N PHE A 418 3.76 -0.07 7.58
CA PHE A 418 3.67 0.90 8.67
C PHE A 418 2.60 0.53 9.69
N HIS A 419 1.41 0.11 9.25
CA HIS A 419 0.29 -0.15 10.14
C HIS A 419 0.57 -1.37 11.03
N LEU A 420 1.02 -2.49 10.43
CA LEU A 420 1.40 -3.68 11.19
C LEU A 420 2.57 -3.42 12.13
N THR A 421 3.54 -2.61 11.69
CA THR A 421 4.68 -2.21 12.51
C THR A 421 4.26 -1.35 13.70
N SER A 422 3.33 -0.40 13.52
CA SER A 422 2.78 0.40 14.60
C SER A 422 1.94 -0.43 15.58
N LEU A 423 1.13 -1.39 15.08
CA LEU A 423 0.41 -2.34 15.93
C LEU A 423 1.34 -3.25 16.75
N ARG A 424 2.54 -3.55 16.22
CA ARG A 424 3.58 -4.35 16.87
C ARG A 424 4.40 -3.55 17.87
N ARG A 425 4.71 -2.29 17.61
CA ARG A 425 5.63 -1.49 18.44
C ARG A 425 4.93 -0.79 19.59
N ASN A 426 3.68 -0.37 19.40
CA ASN A 426 3.01 0.55 20.30
C ASN A 426 1.69 -0.03 20.82
N GLU A 427 1.68 -0.38 22.11
CA GLU A 427 0.49 -0.91 22.80
C GLU A 427 -0.65 0.12 22.87
N VAL A 428 -0.32 1.41 23.03
CA VAL A 428 -1.32 2.50 23.05
C VAL A 428 -2.00 2.62 21.69
N TYR A 429 -1.21 2.50 20.61
CA TYR A 429 -1.76 2.48 19.25
C TYR A 429 -2.70 1.29 19.04
N GLN A 430 -2.28 0.09 19.47
CA GLN A 430 -3.06 -1.12 19.30
C GLN A 430 -4.37 -1.11 20.10
N SER A 431 -4.32 -0.73 21.37
CA SER A 431 -5.50 -0.64 22.25
C SER A 431 -6.49 0.41 21.73
N THR A 432 -6.00 1.58 21.31
CA THR A 432 -6.84 2.64 20.72
C THR A 432 -7.46 2.18 19.40
N TYR A 433 -6.69 1.51 18.53
CA TYR A 433 -7.20 0.94 17.29
C TYR A 433 -8.32 -0.07 17.54
N LEU A 434 -8.15 -0.96 18.52
CA LEU A 434 -9.16 -1.94 18.90
C LEU A 434 -10.41 -1.28 19.48
N GLN A 435 -10.26 -0.25 20.32
CA GLN A 435 -11.40 0.51 20.85
C GLN A 435 -12.20 1.17 19.72
N ILE A 436 -11.52 1.80 18.75
CA ILE A 436 -12.18 2.39 17.57
C ILE A 436 -12.95 1.30 16.80
N ARG A 437 -12.32 0.16 16.50
CA ARG A 437 -12.96 -0.90 15.71
C ARG A 437 -14.14 -1.56 16.43
N ARG A 438 -14.06 -1.71 17.76
CA ARG A 438 -15.12 -2.29 18.61
C ARG A 438 -16.25 -1.31 18.93
N ALA A 439 -16.03 0.00 18.75
CA ALA A 439 -17.04 1.01 19.04
C ALA A 439 -18.29 0.82 18.18
N LYS A 440 -19.45 0.73 18.85
CA LYS A 440 -20.78 0.64 18.24
C LYS A 440 -21.52 1.98 18.22
N ASP A 441 -21.00 2.97 18.94
CA ASP A 441 -21.59 4.30 19.09
C ASP A 441 -20.55 5.40 18.80
N THR A 442 -21.02 6.46 18.16
CA THR A 442 -20.24 7.66 17.81
C THR A 442 -19.75 8.44 19.04
N ALA A 443 -20.45 8.33 20.18
CA ALA A 443 -19.99 8.94 21.43
C ALA A 443 -18.68 8.29 21.93
N VAL A 444 -18.61 6.96 21.90
CA VAL A 444 -17.41 6.19 22.27
C VAL A 444 -16.27 6.54 21.34
N LEU A 445 -16.53 6.63 20.03
CA LEU A 445 -15.51 7.05 19.06
C LEU A 445 -14.93 8.44 19.33
N LYS A 446 -15.78 9.41 19.70
CA LYS A 446 -15.31 10.75 20.05
C LYS A 446 -14.40 10.71 21.27
N GLN A 447 -14.78 9.96 22.30
CA GLN A 447 -13.97 9.78 23.51
C GLN A 447 -12.63 9.09 23.18
N THR A 448 -12.65 8.03 22.38
CA THR A 448 -11.41 7.34 21.95
C THR A 448 -10.53 8.24 21.08
N GLY A 449 -11.11 9.12 20.26
CA GLY A 449 -10.37 10.14 19.51
C GLY A 449 -9.70 11.18 20.41
N GLU A 450 -10.33 11.54 21.53
CA GLU A 450 -9.71 12.40 22.56
C GLU A 450 -8.58 11.70 23.29
N ILE A 451 -8.73 10.40 23.60
CA ILE A 451 -7.64 9.58 24.16
C ILE A 451 -6.45 9.53 23.20
N ALA A 452 -6.70 9.31 21.91
CA ALA A 452 -5.66 9.32 20.88
C ALA A 452 -4.95 10.69 20.78
N ARG A 453 -5.71 11.79 20.91
CA ARG A 453 -5.15 13.15 20.91
C ARG A 453 -4.27 13.39 22.13
N ARG A 454 -4.73 13.04 23.33
CA ARG A 454 -3.92 13.16 24.56
C ARG A 454 -2.63 12.33 24.45
N ALA A 455 -2.73 11.09 23.95
CA ALA A 455 -1.55 10.24 23.76
C ALA A 455 -0.56 10.80 22.72
N LYS A 456 -1.04 11.54 21.71
CA LYS A 456 -0.17 12.32 20.80
C LYS A 456 0.50 13.47 21.53
N ASP A 457 -0.24 14.25 22.31
CA ASP A 457 0.28 15.41 23.05
C ASP A 457 1.34 14.99 24.09
N GLU A 458 1.16 13.82 24.70
CA GLU A 458 2.12 13.18 25.61
C GLU A 458 3.29 12.50 24.89
N LYS A 459 3.37 12.58 23.56
CA LYS A 459 4.39 11.92 22.72
C LYS A 459 4.43 10.39 22.85
N ARG A 460 3.35 9.76 23.30
CA ARG A 460 3.17 8.30 23.31
C ARG A 460 2.76 7.77 21.93
N LEU A 461 2.21 8.62 21.08
CA LEU A 461 1.91 8.34 19.66
C LEU A 461 2.67 9.31 18.75
N SER A 462 3.19 8.80 17.64
CA SER A 462 3.76 9.63 16.58
C SER A 462 2.66 10.35 15.78
N LEU A 463 3.02 11.41 15.05
CA LEU A 463 2.09 12.11 14.17
C LEU A 463 1.49 11.17 13.11
N LYS A 464 2.31 10.29 12.53
CA LYS A 464 1.87 9.29 11.54
C LYS A 464 0.85 8.31 12.16
N GLU A 465 1.12 7.81 13.37
CA GLU A 465 0.22 6.91 14.09
C GLU A 465 -1.10 7.58 14.45
N TYR A 466 -1.05 8.81 14.97
CA TYR A 466 -2.26 9.57 15.26
C TYR A 466 -3.11 9.80 14.01
N THR A 467 -2.47 10.17 12.89
CA THR A 467 -3.15 10.39 11.61
C THR A 467 -3.82 9.11 11.13
N ALA A 468 -3.12 7.97 11.21
CA ALA A 468 -3.69 6.67 10.87
C ALA A 468 -4.90 6.31 11.76
N LEU A 469 -4.82 6.51 13.08
CA LEU A 469 -5.96 6.29 13.98
C LEU A 469 -7.13 7.22 13.68
N SER A 470 -6.86 8.48 13.34
CA SER A 470 -7.87 9.45 12.94
C SER A 470 -8.60 9.00 11.66
N THR A 471 -7.86 8.52 10.66
CA THR A 471 -8.43 7.95 9.44
C THR A 471 -9.29 6.72 9.74
N VAL A 472 -8.82 5.80 10.59
CA VAL A 472 -9.59 4.62 11.02
C VAL A 472 -10.86 5.03 11.78
N ALA A 473 -10.77 6.05 12.63
CA ALA A 473 -11.93 6.58 13.36
C ALA A 473 -12.96 7.17 12.39
N LYS A 474 -12.54 7.97 11.41
CA LYS A 474 -13.42 8.51 10.37
C LYS A 474 -14.12 7.41 9.57
N SER A 475 -13.38 6.39 9.14
CA SER A 475 -13.96 5.22 8.47
C SER A 475 -14.99 4.50 9.35
N GLN A 476 -14.73 4.37 10.66
CA GLN A 476 -15.69 3.80 11.58
C GLN A 476 -16.94 4.68 11.76
N PHE A 477 -16.78 6.01 11.83
CA PHE A 477 -17.91 6.94 11.88
C PHE A 477 -18.82 6.75 10.66
N ALA A 478 -18.25 6.66 9.46
CA ALA A 478 -18.99 6.40 8.24
C ALA A 478 -19.74 5.05 8.31
N ARG A 479 -19.05 3.97 8.72
CA ARG A 479 -19.67 2.65 8.89
C ARG A 479 -20.83 2.63 9.88
N LEU A 480 -20.71 3.36 11.00
CA LEU A 480 -21.79 3.46 11.97
C LEU A 480 -22.95 4.32 11.46
N ALA A 481 -22.68 5.30 10.61
CA ALA A 481 -23.70 6.10 9.94
C ALA A 481 -24.43 5.31 8.85
N SER A 482 -23.77 4.43 8.11
CA SER A 482 -24.37 3.60 7.07
C SER A 482 -25.12 2.37 7.61
N ASN A 483 -24.92 2.02 8.89
CA ASN A 483 -25.64 0.91 9.52
C ASN A 483 -27.17 1.07 9.45
N ARG A 484 -27.85 -0.08 9.27
CA ARG A 484 -29.31 -0.19 9.26
C ARG A 484 -29.89 0.34 10.58
N PRO A 485 -30.99 1.10 10.53
CA PRO A 485 -31.61 1.67 11.73
C PRO A 485 -32.07 0.55 12.67
N SER A 486 -31.84 0.72 13.97
CA SER A 486 -32.36 -0.19 14.98
C SER A 486 -33.89 -0.28 14.91
N PRO A 487 -34.50 -1.39 15.40
CA PRO A 487 -35.96 -1.52 15.48
C PRO A 487 -36.62 -0.39 16.27
N ALA A 488 -35.92 0.18 17.26
CA ALA A 488 -36.39 1.30 18.06
C ALA A 488 -36.40 2.61 17.25
N LEU A 489 -35.32 2.90 16.50
CA LEU A 489 -35.28 4.03 15.57
C LEU A 489 -36.37 3.91 14.49
N TYR A 490 -36.58 2.73 13.93
CA TYR A 490 -37.59 2.52 12.88
C TYR A 490 -39.03 2.78 13.39
N ARG A 491 -39.34 2.40 14.63
CA ARG A 491 -40.64 2.74 15.26
C ARG A 491 -40.79 4.24 15.46
N LEU A 492 -39.71 4.88 15.92
CA LEU A 492 -39.68 6.33 16.11
C LEU A 492 -39.84 7.09 14.80
N GLU A 493 -39.18 6.66 13.72
CA GLU A 493 -39.33 7.26 12.39
C GLU A 493 -40.75 7.13 11.86
N LYS A 494 -41.39 5.97 12.04
CA LYS A 494 -42.82 5.81 11.73
C LYS A 494 -43.69 6.78 12.52
N GLU A 495 -43.39 6.94 13.81
CA GLU A 495 -44.09 7.89 14.67
C GLU A 495 -43.89 9.34 14.23
N ILE A 496 -42.68 9.71 13.82
CA ILE A 496 -42.35 11.04 13.28
C ILE A 496 -43.10 11.29 11.98
N VAL A 497 -43.12 10.34 11.05
CA VAL A 497 -43.82 10.47 9.76
C VAL A 497 -45.32 10.67 9.97
N ALA A 498 -45.92 9.96 10.92
CA ALA A 498 -47.33 10.08 11.27
C ALA A 498 -47.65 11.27 12.18
N ALA A 499 -46.65 12.03 12.65
CA ALA A 499 -46.87 13.11 13.62
C ALA A 499 -47.51 14.36 13.00
N ASP A 500 -48.45 14.94 13.76
CA ASP A 500 -49.02 16.27 13.54
C ASP A 500 -48.17 17.37 14.17
N SER A 501 -48.43 18.64 13.85
CA SER A 501 -47.62 19.80 14.31
C SER A 501 -47.44 19.85 15.84
N ARG A 502 -48.48 19.54 16.63
CA ARG A 502 -48.38 19.47 18.10
C ARG A 502 -47.50 18.31 18.58
N LYS A 503 -47.61 17.16 17.91
CA LYS A 503 -46.82 15.96 18.23
C LYS A 503 -45.35 16.14 17.85
N ILE A 504 -45.05 16.88 16.79
CA ILE A 504 -43.67 17.29 16.48
C ILE A 504 -43.12 18.21 17.57
N GLY A 505 -43.91 19.16 18.08
CA GLY A 505 -43.51 19.99 19.21
C GLY A 505 -43.13 19.15 20.45
N TYR A 506 -43.95 18.14 20.77
CA TYR A 506 -43.65 17.19 21.84
C TYR A 506 -42.39 16.36 21.56
N LEU A 507 -42.25 15.81 20.35
CA LEU A 507 -41.06 15.01 19.98
C LEU A 507 -39.79 15.85 20.00
N LYS A 508 -39.82 17.13 19.57
CA LYS A 508 -38.70 18.06 19.71
C LYS A 508 -38.27 18.20 21.17
N TRP A 509 -39.24 18.39 22.07
CA TRP A 509 -38.99 18.46 23.50
C TRP A 509 -38.42 17.13 24.03
N ALA A 510 -39.00 15.98 23.66
CA ALA A 510 -38.57 14.66 24.11
C ALA A 510 -37.16 14.29 23.62
N MET A 511 -36.70 14.84 22.50
CA MET A 511 -35.36 14.60 21.95
C MET A 511 -34.26 15.41 22.66
N TYR A 512 -34.60 16.30 23.59
CA TYR A 512 -33.63 17.03 24.42
C TYR A 512 -33.42 16.34 25.77
N GLY A 513 -32.16 16.25 26.21
CA GLY A 513 -31.78 15.95 27.59
C GLY A 513 -32.30 14.61 28.14
N SER A 514 -32.38 14.51 29.47
CA SER A 514 -33.02 13.41 30.21
C SER A 514 -34.38 13.88 30.71
N ASN A 515 -35.31 14.09 29.78
CA ASN A 515 -36.65 14.59 30.10
C ASN A 515 -37.54 13.46 30.65
N GLN A 516 -38.44 13.80 31.58
CA GLN A 516 -39.41 12.86 32.15
C GLN A 516 -40.82 13.16 31.65
N PRO A 517 -41.60 12.15 31.21
CA PRO A 517 -41.28 10.71 31.21
C PRO A 517 -40.22 10.33 30.15
N ALA A 518 -39.39 9.34 30.48
CA ALA A 518 -38.31 8.89 29.60
C ALA A 518 -38.86 8.40 28.26
N HIS A 519 -38.47 9.07 27.18
CA HIS A 519 -38.82 8.66 25.83
C HIS A 519 -37.85 7.58 25.33
N PRO A 520 -38.28 6.60 24.50
CA PRO A 520 -37.42 5.58 23.89
C PRO A 520 -36.22 6.11 23.09
N VAL A 521 -36.19 7.42 22.82
CA VAL A 521 -35.07 8.12 22.16
C VAL A 521 -33.82 8.14 23.03
N HIS A 522 -33.97 8.19 24.36
CA HIS A 522 -32.83 8.31 25.27
C HIS A 522 -31.99 7.02 25.35
N ASP A 523 -32.57 5.89 24.96
CA ASP A 523 -31.87 4.59 24.90
C ASP A 523 -31.18 4.36 23.53
N LEU A 524 -31.38 5.26 22.56
CA LEU A 524 -30.78 5.14 21.24
C LEU A 524 -29.31 5.60 21.25
N PRO A 525 -28.44 4.95 20.47
CA PRO A 525 -27.07 5.42 20.26
C PRO A 525 -27.09 6.80 19.59
N LYS A 526 -26.05 7.60 19.84
CA LYS A 526 -26.02 9.02 19.45
C LYS A 526 -26.20 9.24 17.95
N GLN A 527 -25.70 8.33 17.13
CA GLN A 527 -25.88 8.34 15.68
C GLN A 527 -27.35 8.20 15.26
N GLU A 528 -28.12 7.37 15.95
CA GLU A 528 -29.53 7.15 15.68
C GLU A 528 -30.38 8.32 16.18
N VAL A 529 -30.00 8.91 17.30
CA VAL A 529 -30.58 10.18 17.78
C VAL A 529 -30.38 11.30 16.74
N GLN A 530 -29.22 11.37 16.11
CA GLN A 530 -28.96 12.35 15.03
C GLN A 530 -29.83 12.10 13.79
N LYS A 531 -29.99 10.83 13.38
CA LYS A 531 -30.90 10.45 12.28
C LYS A 531 -32.35 10.81 12.60
N ALA A 532 -32.82 10.46 13.80
CA ALA A 532 -34.15 10.83 14.28
C ALA A 532 -34.37 12.35 14.30
N TRP A 533 -33.36 13.14 14.70
CA TRP A 533 -33.40 14.60 14.63
C TRP A 533 -33.54 15.11 13.19
N ALA A 534 -32.84 14.50 12.22
CA ALA A 534 -32.95 14.85 10.82
C ALA A 534 -34.36 14.54 10.27
N SER A 535 -34.88 13.35 10.52
CA SER A 535 -36.24 12.95 10.12
C SER A 535 -37.31 13.87 10.72
N LEU A 536 -37.11 14.29 11.98
CA LEU A 536 -38.02 15.21 12.64
C LEU A 536 -37.99 16.60 12.01
N LYS A 537 -36.81 17.14 11.70
CA LYS A 537 -36.67 18.45 11.02
C LYS A 537 -37.31 18.43 9.64
N GLN A 538 -37.06 17.38 8.86
CA GLN A 538 -37.66 17.22 7.54
C GLN A 538 -39.20 17.20 7.62
N ARG A 539 -39.76 16.47 8.59
CA ARG A 539 -41.22 16.45 8.79
C ARG A 539 -41.78 17.81 9.21
N ASP A 540 -41.08 18.53 10.08
CA ASP A 540 -41.47 19.89 10.51
C ASP A 540 -41.50 20.87 9.33
N GLU A 541 -40.52 20.79 8.43
CA GLU A 541 -40.49 21.58 7.19
C GLU A 541 -41.66 21.25 6.27
N ILE A 542 -41.96 19.96 6.07
CA ILE A 542 -43.12 19.52 5.27
C ILE A 542 -44.44 20.08 5.85
N LEU A 543 -44.60 20.05 7.17
CA LEU A 543 -45.81 20.60 7.80
C LEU A 543 -45.90 22.12 7.68
N LYS A 544 -44.78 22.84 7.78
CA LYS A 544 -44.75 24.29 7.56
C LYS A 544 -45.06 24.67 6.12
N GLN A 545 -44.52 23.94 5.14
CA GLN A 545 -44.83 24.13 3.72
C GLN A 545 -46.31 23.88 3.44
N LYS A 546 -46.89 22.80 4.00
CA LYS A 546 -48.32 22.51 3.87
C LYS A 546 -49.18 23.64 4.45
N ALA A 547 -48.87 24.09 5.67
CA ALA A 547 -49.58 25.20 6.31
C ALA A 547 -49.49 26.50 5.49
N ALA A 548 -48.34 26.81 4.90
CA ALA A 548 -48.17 27.96 4.02
C ALA A 548 -49.05 27.84 2.76
N SER A 549 -49.06 26.66 2.13
CA SER A 549 -49.90 26.40 0.94
C SER A 549 -51.40 26.46 1.24
N ASP A 550 -51.82 25.98 2.41
CA ASP A 550 -53.22 26.02 2.84
C ASP A 550 -53.65 27.45 3.16
N PHE A 551 -52.75 28.26 3.74
CA PHE A 551 -52.96 29.69 3.95
C PHE A 551 -53.09 30.46 2.62
N GLU A 552 -52.22 30.19 1.65
CA GLU A 552 -52.30 30.80 0.32
C GLU A 552 -53.59 30.43 -0.41
N ARG A 553 -54.02 29.16 -0.34
CA ARG A 553 -55.30 28.70 -0.88
C ARG A 553 -56.49 29.41 -0.22
N THR A 554 -56.48 29.52 1.11
CA THR A 554 -57.55 30.19 1.87
C THR A 554 -57.61 31.68 1.52
N ARG A 555 -56.44 32.34 1.39
CA ARG A 555 -56.34 33.74 0.95
C ARG A 555 -56.86 33.93 -0.48
N GLN A 556 -56.52 33.03 -1.40
CA GLN A 556 -57.04 33.06 -2.77
C GLN A 556 -58.56 32.87 -2.81
N GLN A 557 -59.11 31.96 -1.99
CA GLN A 557 -60.57 31.78 -1.87
C GLN A 557 -61.25 33.03 -1.30
N GLN A 558 -60.69 33.67 -0.25
CA GLN A 558 -61.23 34.93 0.27
C GLN A 558 -61.19 36.06 -0.77
N LEU A 559 -60.12 36.16 -1.56
CA LEU A 559 -60.03 37.14 -2.65
C LEU A 559 -61.06 36.88 -3.77
N GLN A 560 -61.40 35.61 -4.03
CA GLN A 560 -62.46 35.25 -4.99
C GLN A 560 -63.87 35.56 -4.46
N PHE A 561 -64.14 35.29 -3.17
CA PHE A 561 -65.41 35.65 -2.53
C PHE A 561 -65.64 37.18 -2.50
N ASN A 562 -64.62 37.96 -2.16
CA ASN A 562 -64.73 39.44 -2.15
C ASN A 562 -64.92 40.05 -3.55
N ARG A 563 -64.54 39.33 -4.62
CA ARG A 563 -64.74 39.78 -6.01
C ARG A 563 -66.17 39.58 -6.50
N ALA A 564 -66.90 38.61 -5.93
CA ALA A 564 -68.30 38.36 -6.27
C ALA A 564 -69.24 39.42 -5.67
N GLU A 565 -68.97 39.91 -4.46
CA GLU A 565 -69.77 40.98 -3.83
C GLU A 565 -69.58 42.35 -4.48
N ALA A 566 -68.39 42.64 -5.02
CA ALA A 566 -68.12 43.89 -5.75
C ALA A 566 -68.86 43.99 -7.10
N ALA A 567 -69.29 42.87 -7.70
CA ALA A 567 -69.98 42.84 -8.99
C ALA A 567 -71.50 43.09 -8.88
N GLN A 568 -72.09 43.10 -7.68
CA GLN A 568 -73.54 43.30 -7.49
C GLN A 568 -73.98 44.75 -7.21
N GLN A 569 -73.07 45.72 -7.12
CA GLN A 569 -73.40 47.11 -6.76
C GLN A 569 -73.31 48.17 -7.89
N VAL A 570 -73.19 47.78 -9.15
CA VAL A 570 -73.23 48.75 -10.27
C VAL A 570 -74.49 48.55 -11.12
N LYS A 571 -75.62 49.13 -10.68
CA LYS A 571 -76.77 49.39 -11.56
C LYS A 571 -76.44 50.62 -12.41
N VAL A 572 -76.06 50.39 -13.67
CA VAL A 572 -76.00 51.45 -14.69
C VAL A 572 -77.43 51.74 -15.13
N THR A 573 -77.97 52.90 -14.76
CA THR A 573 -79.19 53.46 -15.37
C THR A 573 -78.85 54.03 -16.75
N PRO A 574 -79.54 53.62 -17.84
CA PRO A 574 -79.33 54.22 -19.15
C PRO A 574 -80.06 55.57 -19.22
N ALA A 575 -79.33 56.61 -19.62
CA ALA A 575 -79.91 57.91 -19.95
C ALA A 575 -80.62 57.81 -21.31
N ASN A 576 -81.93 58.08 -21.33
CA ASN A 576 -82.71 58.26 -22.55
C ASN A 576 -82.73 59.75 -22.91
N TYR A 577 -82.33 60.04 -24.16
CA TYR A 577 -82.50 61.25 -24.98
C TYR A 577 -81.98 62.58 -24.45
#